data_AF-A0A1V3PIF2-F1
#
_entry.id   AF-A0A1V3PIF2-F1
#
_cell.length_a   1.000
_cell.length_b   1.000
_cell.length_c   1.000
_cell.angle_alpha   90.00
_cell.angle_beta   90.00
_cell.angle_gamma   90.00
#
_symmetry.space_group_name_H-M   'P 1'
#
loop_
_entity.id
_entity.type
_entity.pdbx_description
1 polymer ?
#
loop_
_entity_poly.entity_id
_entity_poly.type
_entity_poly.pdbx_seq_one_letter_code
_entity_poly.pdbx_strand_id
1 'polypeptide(L)'
;MSRIDETLAMDRRRFLRAALSGGALLVAGGGLVMPRLFAADNTPVGKPGSVLLEIFADNGRDLGPRQVPKLVLTDAQWRQRLSPAAFDVMRRDGTERAFSGDHEKPAHAGLFRCAACATALYDAATEFDSGTGWPSFWQPIAARNLIQHRDDSFGMDRTAISCAGCDSHLGHVFDDGPQPTGLRYCMNSVALRFVARTTS
;
A
#
# COMPACT_ATOMS: atom_id res chain seq x y z
N MET A 1 -6.50 -22.43 8.86
CA MET A 1 -7.02 -21.05 8.70
C MET A 1 -5.98 -20.27 7.92
N SER A 2 -6.36 -19.49 6.92
CA SER A 2 -5.38 -18.75 6.12
C SER A 2 -4.71 -17.67 6.98
N ARG A 3 -3.42 -17.40 6.80
CA ARG A 3 -2.74 -16.25 7.46
C ARG A 3 -3.49 -14.92 7.21
N ILE A 4 -4.27 -14.84 6.14
CA ILE A 4 -5.16 -13.71 5.80
C ILE A 4 -6.33 -13.60 6.79
N ASP A 5 -6.96 -14.71 7.16
CA ASP A 5 -8.02 -14.71 8.17
C ASP A 5 -7.44 -14.38 9.55
N GLU A 6 -6.20 -14.79 9.81
CA GLU A 6 -5.50 -14.53 11.05
C GLU A 6 -5.06 -13.06 11.18
N THR A 7 -4.56 -12.42 10.11
CA THR A 7 -4.26 -10.98 10.12
C THR A 7 -5.54 -10.14 10.24
N LEU A 8 -6.61 -10.51 9.53
CA LEU A 8 -7.92 -9.84 9.65
C LEU A 8 -8.55 -10.04 11.04
N ALA A 9 -8.38 -11.21 11.66
CA ALA A 9 -8.91 -11.50 12.99
C ALA A 9 -8.04 -10.93 14.14
N MET A 10 -6.72 -10.85 13.97
CA MET A 10 -5.78 -10.28 14.95
C MET A 10 -5.94 -8.77 15.09
N ASP A 11 -6.23 -8.06 13.99
CA ASP A 11 -6.56 -6.63 14.01
C ASP A 11 -7.82 -6.38 14.87
N ARG A 12 -8.88 -7.17 14.74
CA ARG A 12 -10.12 -6.92 15.51
C ARG A 12 -9.96 -7.06 17.03
N ARG A 13 -9.07 -7.94 17.50
CA ARG A 13 -8.87 -8.22 18.95
C ARG A 13 -7.95 -7.22 19.65
N ARG A 14 -6.98 -6.63 18.95
CA ARG A 14 -6.09 -5.60 19.52
C ARG A 14 -6.78 -4.26 19.71
N PHE A 15 -7.70 -3.89 18.81
CA PHE A 15 -8.40 -2.61 18.87
C PHE A 15 -9.49 -2.55 19.97
N LEU A 16 -10.16 -3.67 20.29
CA LEU A 16 -11.18 -3.69 21.36
C LEU A 16 -10.60 -3.54 22.78
N ARG A 17 -9.31 -3.83 22.99
CA ARG A 17 -8.66 -3.68 24.30
C ARG A 17 -8.19 -2.26 24.60
N ALA A 18 -7.98 -1.43 23.57
CA ALA A 18 -7.55 -0.04 23.74
C ALA A 18 -8.69 0.92 24.13
N ALA A 19 -9.96 0.51 23.96
CA ALA A 19 -11.13 1.37 24.15
C ALA A 19 -11.64 1.46 25.61
N LEU A 20 -11.07 0.70 26.56
CA LEU A 20 -11.61 0.58 27.93
C LEU A 20 -10.77 1.24 29.04
N SER A 21 -9.64 1.88 28.73
CA SER A 21 -8.74 2.45 29.74
C SER A 21 -8.64 3.98 29.77
N GLY A 22 -9.55 4.69 29.11
CA GLY A 22 -9.54 6.16 29.03
C GLY A 22 -10.74 6.81 29.73
N GLY A 23 -10.84 6.71 31.05
CA GLY A 23 -11.95 7.32 31.79
C GLY A 23 -11.61 7.65 33.24
N ALA A 24 -11.10 8.86 33.47
CA ALA A 24 -11.28 9.61 34.71
C ALA A 24 -11.03 11.11 34.46
N LEU A 25 -12.10 11.91 34.56
CA LEU A 25 -12.08 13.37 34.56
C LEU A 25 -11.47 13.91 35.87
N LEU A 26 -10.57 14.88 35.77
CA LEU A 26 -10.39 15.94 36.78
C LEU A 26 -10.14 17.27 36.04
N VAL A 27 -11.13 18.17 36.07
CA VAL A 27 -11.02 19.54 35.54
C VAL A 27 -10.78 20.48 36.71
N ALA A 28 -9.57 21.03 36.81
CA ALA A 28 -9.28 22.23 37.57
C ALA A 28 -8.83 23.32 36.59
N GLY A 29 -9.39 24.52 36.77
CA GLY A 29 -9.37 25.61 35.80
C GLY A 29 -8.01 26.20 35.45
N GLY A 30 -8.00 26.93 34.34
CA GLY A 30 -6.85 27.69 33.85
C GLY A 30 -6.87 27.70 32.32
N GLY A 31 -7.15 28.86 31.73
CA GLY A 31 -7.30 29.00 30.29
C GLY A 31 -6.10 28.45 29.52
N LEU A 32 -6.36 27.55 28.58
CA LEU A 32 -5.43 27.21 27.51
C LEU A 32 -6.12 27.50 26.19
N VAL A 33 -5.54 28.42 25.41
CA VAL A 33 -5.65 28.38 23.96
C VAL A 33 -5.03 27.05 23.54
N MET A 34 -5.85 26.01 23.44
CA MET A 34 -5.41 24.73 22.87
C MET A 34 -5.05 24.99 21.41
N PRO A 35 -3.79 24.80 20.99
CA PRO A 35 -3.43 24.96 19.60
C PRO A 35 -4.19 23.89 18.82
N ARG A 36 -4.89 24.30 17.75
CA ARG A 36 -5.65 23.43 16.83
C ARG A 36 -4.79 22.44 16.03
N LEU A 37 -3.59 22.10 16.50
CA LEU A 37 -2.59 21.32 15.76
C LEU A 37 -2.82 19.80 15.82
N PHE A 38 -3.74 19.29 16.65
CA PHE A 38 -3.96 17.85 16.82
C PHE A 38 -5.19 17.28 16.08
N ALA A 39 -5.95 18.10 15.35
CA ALA A 39 -7.19 17.63 14.72
C ALA A 39 -6.96 16.86 13.39
N ALA A 40 -5.89 17.16 12.65
CA ALA A 40 -5.63 16.56 11.34
C ALA A 40 -5.23 15.07 11.44
N ASP A 41 -4.44 14.70 12.45
CA ASP A 41 -3.89 13.34 12.60
C ASP A 41 -4.94 12.25 12.87
N ASN A 42 -6.15 12.64 13.28
CA ASN A 42 -7.22 11.75 13.73
C ASN A 42 -8.41 11.67 12.75
N THR A 43 -8.34 12.34 11.61
CA THR A 43 -9.39 12.22 10.57
C THR A 43 -9.00 11.12 9.58
N PRO A 44 -9.87 10.15 9.27
CA PRO A 44 -9.56 9.15 8.25
C PRO A 44 -9.33 9.82 6.90
N VAL A 45 -8.22 9.48 6.24
CA VAL A 45 -7.89 10.00 4.92
C VAL A 45 -8.39 9.02 3.86
N GLY A 46 -9.40 9.42 3.09
CA GLY A 46 -10.03 8.62 2.04
C GLY A 46 -11.54 8.42 2.26
N LYS A 47 -12.23 7.88 1.25
CA LYS A 47 -13.67 7.59 1.34
C LYS A 47 -13.88 6.14 1.77
N PRO A 48 -14.54 5.88 2.92
CA PRO A 48 -14.95 4.55 3.29
C PRO A 48 -15.87 3.94 2.22
N GLY A 49 -15.83 2.62 2.08
CA GLY A 49 -16.65 1.92 1.11
C GLY A 49 -16.17 0.50 0.89
N SER A 50 -16.74 -0.14 -0.13
CA SER A 50 -16.28 -1.46 -0.58
C SER A 50 -15.69 -1.38 -1.98
N VAL A 51 -14.65 -2.17 -2.21
CA VAL A 51 -13.93 -2.27 -3.48
C VAL A 51 -13.89 -3.73 -3.91
N LEU A 52 -14.01 -3.97 -5.22
CA LEU A 52 -13.91 -5.30 -5.82
C LEU A 52 -12.45 -5.56 -6.21
N LEU A 53 -11.76 -6.41 -5.44
CA LEU A 53 -10.37 -6.79 -5.68
C LEU A 53 -10.28 -8.21 -6.21
N GLU A 54 -9.28 -8.48 -7.05
CA GLU A 54 -8.87 -9.84 -7.39
C GLU A 54 -8.01 -10.39 -6.26
N ILE A 55 -8.41 -11.53 -5.68
CA ILE A 55 -7.77 -12.05 -4.47
C ILE A 55 -6.83 -13.19 -4.81
N PHE A 56 -5.57 -13.08 -4.40
CA PHE A 56 -4.56 -14.12 -4.60
C PHE A 56 -4.09 -14.71 -3.27
N ALA A 57 -4.01 -16.03 -3.21
CA ALA A 57 -3.31 -16.74 -2.15
C ALA A 57 -1.79 -16.53 -2.25
N ASP A 58 -1.06 -16.74 -1.15
CA ASP A 58 0.40 -16.60 -1.12
C ASP A 58 1.13 -17.58 -2.05
N ASN A 59 0.49 -18.71 -2.38
CA ASN A 59 1.00 -19.64 -3.37
C ASN A 59 0.79 -19.18 -4.84
N GLY A 60 0.24 -17.98 -5.07
CA GLY A 60 -0.06 -17.44 -6.40
C GLY A 60 -1.41 -17.87 -6.98
N ARG A 61 -2.18 -18.72 -6.30
CA ARG A 61 -3.49 -19.15 -6.79
C ARG A 61 -4.48 -17.99 -6.74
N ASP A 62 -5.10 -17.71 -7.89
CA ASP A 62 -6.25 -16.82 -8.00
C ASP A 62 -7.46 -17.42 -7.27
N LEU A 63 -8.04 -16.67 -6.34
CA LEU A 63 -9.20 -17.03 -5.52
C LEU A 63 -10.48 -16.31 -5.96
N GLY A 64 -10.41 -15.59 -7.09
CA GLY A 64 -11.50 -14.86 -7.71
C GLY A 64 -11.80 -13.50 -7.05
N PRO A 65 -12.67 -12.71 -7.71
CA PRO A 65 -12.93 -11.36 -7.29
C PRO A 65 -13.79 -11.35 -6.03
N ARG A 66 -13.43 -10.51 -5.05
CA ARG A 66 -14.19 -10.35 -3.80
C ARG A 66 -14.43 -8.90 -3.47
N GLN A 67 -15.62 -8.64 -3.00
CA GLN A 67 -15.99 -7.35 -2.45
C GLN A 67 -15.43 -7.26 -1.02
N VAL A 68 -14.47 -6.36 -0.82
CA VAL A 68 -13.79 -6.18 0.48
C VAL A 68 -13.96 -4.74 0.98
N PRO A 69 -13.95 -4.50 2.30
CA PRO A 69 -13.90 -3.14 2.82
C PRO A 69 -12.61 -2.45 2.38
N LYS A 70 -12.72 -1.22 1.88
CA LYS A 70 -11.55 -0.40 1.59
C LYS A 70 -10.88 0.00 2.90
N LEU A 71 -9.56 -0.15 2.99
CA LEU A 71 -8.82 0.22 4.19
C LEU A 71 -8.60 1.73 4.22
N VAL A 72 -9.36 2.40 5.08
CA VAL A 72 -9.29 3.85 5.31
C VAL A 72 -8.91 4.07 6.77
N LEU A 73 -7.78 4.72 6.99
CA LEU A 73 -7.21 4.99 8.31
C LEU A 73 -6.81 6.46 8.43
N THR A 74 -6.59 6.90 9.67
CA THR A 74 -6.02 8.23 9.95
C THR A 74 -4.51 8.24 9.75
N ASP A 75 -3.91 9.41 9.63
CA ASP A 75 -2.45 9.54 9.53
C ASP A 75 -1.73 8.95 10.74
N ALA A 76 -2.26 9.14 11.95
CA ALA A 76 -1.69 8.52 13.16
C ALA A 76 -1.68 6.98 13.07
N GLN A 77 -2.76 6.38 12.58
CA GLN A 77 -2.83 4.93 12.38
C GLN A 77 -1.90 4.45 11.26
N TRP A 78 -1.77 5.21 10.18
CA TRP A 78 -0.81 4.89 9.12
C TRP A 78 0.63 4.97 9.60
N ARG A 79 1.00 5.98 10.40
CA ARG A 79 2.35 6.10 11.00
C ARG A 79 2.68 4.95 11.96
N GLN A 80 1.69 4.32 12.57
CA GLN A 80 1.89 3.11 13.38
C GLN A 80 2.09 1.85 12.53
N ARG A 81 1.50 1.82 11.33
CA ARG A 81 1.51 0.65 10.43
C ARG A 81 2.68 0.65 9.45
N LEU A 82 3.13 1.82 9.02
CA LEU A 82 4.14 2.02 8.00
C LEU A 82 5.45 2.51 8.61
N SER A 83 6.58 2.15 8.00
CA SER A 83 7.84 2.85 8.28
C SER A 83 7.73 4.33 7.88
N PRO A 84 8.54 5.23 8.44
CA PRO A 84 8.50 6.64 8.04
C PRO A 84 8.67 6.86 6.54
N ALA A 85 9.61 6.14 5.90
CA ALA A 85 9.83 6.22 4.45
C ALA A 85 8.61 5.72 3.65
N ALA A 86 8.02 4.58 4.06
CA ALA A 86 6.81 4.07 3.42
C ALA A 86 5.61 5.01 3.64
N PHE A 87 5.50 5.67 4.80
CA PHE A 87 4.45 6.65 5.04
C PHE A 87 4.58 7.84 4.08
N ASP A 88 5.77 8.43 3.95
CA ASP A 88 5.99 9.57 3.07
C ASP A 88 5.74 9.21 1.60
N VAL A 89 6.21 8.05 1.13
CA VAL A 89 5.92 7.57 -0.22
C VAL A 89 4.43 7.27 -0.42
N MET A 90 3.85 6.41 0.41
CA MET A 90 2.53 5.84 0.16
C MET A 90 1.38 6.78 0.51
N ARG A 91 1.61 7.78 1.37
CA ARG A 91 0.56 8.72 1.80
C ARG A 91 0.74 10.15 1.35
N ARG A 92 1.95 10.55 0.98
CA ARG A 92 2.25 11.93 0.57
C ARG A 92 2.79 12.01 -0.86
N ASP A 93 2.51 10.98 -1.65
CA ASP A 93 2.93 10.83 -3.05
C ASP A 93 4.44 11.06 -3.23
N GLY A 94 5.22 10.66 -2.23
CA GLY A 94 6.67 10.76 -2.24
C GLY A 94 7.30 9.73 -3.18
N THR A 95 8.60 9.89 -3.44
CA THR A 95 9.40 8.93 -4.20
C THR A 95 10.68 8.65 -3.42
N GLU A 96 10.99 7.38 -3.21
CA GLU A 96 12.26 6.99 -2.59
C GLU A 96 13.44 7.29 -3.52
N ARG A 97 14.64 7.42 -2.97
CA ARG A 97 15.84 7.65 -3.80
C ARG A 97 16.12 6.43 -4.67
N ALA A 98 16.55 6.65 -5.91
CA ALA A 98 16.99 5.58 -6.80
C ALA A 98 18.04 4.70 -6.11
N PHE A 99 17.93 3.38 -6.27
CA PHE A 99 18.83 2.36 -5.73
C PHE A 99 18.91 2.30 -4.18
N SER A 100 17.94 2.88 -3.46
CA SER A 100 17.99 2.92 -1.98
C SER A 100 17.27 1.80 -1.25
N GLY A 101 16.38 1.05 -1.91
CA GLY A 101 15.70 -0.10 -1.33
C GLY A 101 15.88 -1.37 -2.16
N ASP A 102 15.13 -2.41 -1.85
CA ASP A 102 15.21 -3.71 -2.53
C ASP A 102 14.58 -3.60 -3.92
N HIS A 103 15.42 -3.46 -4.95
CA HIS A 103 15.04 -3.26 -6.35
C HIS A 103 15.53 -4.37 -7.29
N GLU A 104 16.32 -5.31 -6.75
CA GLU A 104 16.74 -6.50 -7.48
C GLU A 104 15.61 -7.53 -7.51
N LYS A 105 15.45 -8.16 -8.67
CA LYS A 105 14.47 -9.22 -8.85
C LYS A 105 14.73 -10.38 -7.88
N PRO A 106 13.75 -10.80 -7.06
CA PRO A 106 13.91 -11.93 -6.15
C PRO A 106 14.30 -13.20 -6.90
N ALA A 107 15.23 -13.96 -6.33
CA ALA A 107 15.62 -15.27 -6.87
C ALA A 107 14.49 -16.32 -6.79
N HIS A 108 13.47 -16.07 -5.96
CA HIS A 108 12.36 -16.97 -5.72
C HIS A 108 11.09 -16.47 -6.39
N ALA A 109 10.25 -17.40 -6.85
CA ALA A 109 8.89 -17.08 -7.24
C ALA A 109 8.11 -16.51 -6.03
N GLY A 110 7.22 -15.56 -6.28
CA GLY A 110 6.46 -14.92 -5.22
C GLY A 110 5.61 -13.77 -5.73
N LEU A 111 4.90 -13.14 -4.79
CA LEU A 111 4.03 -12.00 -5.07
C LEU A 111 4.54 -10.76 -4.36
N PHE A 112 4.49 -9.63 -5.04
CA PHE A 112 4.61 -8.32 -4.41
C PHE A 112 3.23 -7.85 -3.98
N ARG A 113 3.08 -7.66 -2.67
CA ARG A 113 1.87 -7.16 -2.04
C ARG A 113 2.06 -5.71 -1.63
N CYS A 114 0.98 -4.95 -1.57
CA CYS A 114 0.98 -3.60 -1.00
C CYS A 114 1.51 -3.63 0.44
N ALA A 115 2.56 -2.88 0.73
CA ALA A 115 3.14 -2.82 2.08
C ALA A 115 2.13 -2.30 3.12
N ALA A 116 1.20 -1.44 2.70
CA ALA A 116 0.09 -0.97 3.52
C ALA A 116 -0.94 -2.07 3.74
N CYS A 117 -1.75 -2.43 2.74
CA CYS A 117 -2.96 -3.26 2.95
C CYS A 117 -2.83 -4.75 2.61
N ALA A 118 -1.66 -5.21 2.15
CA ALA A 118 -1.39 -6.59 1.72
C ALA A 118 -2.16 -7.09 0.47
N THR A 119 -2.88 -6.23 -0.24
CA THR A 119 -3.43 -6.52 -1.58
C THR A 119 -2.31 -7.00 -2.51
N ALA A 120 -2.53 -8.08 -3.26
CA ALA A 120 -1.55 -8.54 -4.27
C ALA A 120 -1.52 -7.57 -5.45
N LEU A 121 -0.33 -7.10 -5.83
CA LEU A 121 -0.15 -6.06 -6.85
C LEU A 121 0.57 -6.61 -8.09
N TYR A 122 1.67 -7.35 -7.88
CA TYR A 122 2.51 -7.86 -8.96
C TYR A 122 2.97 -9.29 -8.66
N ASP A 123 3.15 -10.09 -9.71
CA ASP A 123 3.85 -11.37 -9.63
C ASP A 123 5.33 -11.12 -9.96
N ALA A 124 6.27 -11.70 -9.19
CA ALA A 124 7.70 -11.56 -9.44
C ALA A 124 8.12 -12.10 -10.83
N ALA A 125 7.32 -12.98 -11.44
CA ALA A 125 7.51 -13.39 -12.83
C ALA A 125 7.45 -12.22 -13.82
N THR A 126 6.73 -11.16 -13.46
CA THR A 126 6.56 -9.95 -14.29
C THR A 126 7.60 -8.87 -14.04
N GLU A 127 8.47 -9.08 -13.05
CA GLU A 127 9.56 -8.17 -12.73
C GLU A 127 10.72 -8.31 -13.72
N PHE A 128 11.35 -7.18 -14.05
CA PHE A 128 12.53 -7.11 -14.91
C PHE A 128 13.45 -5.98 -14.46
N ASP A 129 14.73 -6.09 -14.80
CA ASP A 129 15.70 -5.02 -14.58
C ASP A 129 15.54 -3.93 -15.65
N SER A 130 15.14 -2.74 -15.23
CA SER A 130 15.03 -1.56 -16.08
C SER A 130 16.23 -0.62 -16.00
N GLY A 131 17.17 -0.86 -15.09
CA GLY A 131 18.30 0.04 -14.80
C GLY A 131 17.91 1.36 -14.15
N THR A 132 16.64 1.54 -13.74
CA THR A 132 16.15 2.81 -13.19
C THR A 132 16.44 3.01 -11.70
N GLY A 133 16.70 1.92 -10.97
CA GLY A 133 16.93 1.94 -9.52
C GLY A 133 15.66 1.76 -8.67
N TRP A 134 14.55 1.35 -9.29
CA TRP A 134 13.31 0.96 -8.62
C TRP A 134 12.77 -0.35 -9.21
N PRO A 135 12.06 -1.18 -8.41
CA PRO A 135 11.34 -2.35 -8.91
C PRO A 135 10.49 -2.03 -10.14
N SER A 136 10.63 -2.83 -11.19
CA SER A 136 9.98 -2.60 -12.48
C SER A 136 9.24 -3.85 -12.94
N PHE A 137 7.94 -3.70 -13.23
CA PHE A 137 7.08 -4.79 -13.70
C PHE A 137 6.50 -4.46 -15.06
N TRP A 138 6.35 -5.44 -15.94
CA TRP A 138 5.73 -5.19 -17.25
C TRP A 138 4.20 -5.34 -17.26
N GLN A 139 3.61 -5.89 -16.20
CA GLN A 139 2.16 -5.93 -15.99
C GLN A 139 1.81 -6.09 -14.50
N PRO A 140 0.61 -5.64 -14.05
CA PRO A 140 0.10 -6.00 -12.73
C PRO A 140 -0.42 -7.44 -12.69
N ILE A 141 -0.53 -8.00 -11.49
CA ILE A 141 -1.16 -9.32 -11.30
C ILE A 141 -2.65 -9.29 -11.63
N ALA A 142 -3.30 -8.14 -11.40
CA ALA A 142 -4.67 -7.88 -11.79
C ALA A 142 -4.91 -6.36 -11.93
N ALA A 143 -5.44 -5.93 -13.08
CA ALA A 143 -5.68 -4.51 -13.36
C ALA A 143 -6.59 -3.84 -12.31
N ARG A 144 -7.61 -4.56 -11.79
CA ARG A 144 -8.55 -4.06 -10.78
C ARG A 144 -7.94 -3.79 -9.41
N ASN A 145 -6.74 -4.32 -9.13
CA ASN A 145 -6.07 -4.10 -7.85
C ASN A 145 -5.30 -2.76 -7.83
N LEU A 146 -5.20 -2.09 -8.97
CA LEU A 146 -4.56 -0.80 -9.14
C LEU A 146 -5.57 0.27 -9.54
N ILE A 147 -5.23 1.52 -9.23
CA ILE A 147 -5.90 2.70 -9.74
C ILE A 147 -4.85 3.53 -10.49
N GLN A 148 -5.24 4.01 -11.67
CA GLN A 148 -4.43 4.91 -12.47
C GLN A 148 -4.95 6.35 -12.31
N HIS A 149 -4.05 7.28 -12.07
CA HIS A 149 -4.35 8.71 -11.97
C HIS A 149 -3.39 9.50 -12.83
N ARG A 150 -3.89 10.52 -13.52
CA ARG A 150 -3.01 11.47 -14.20
C ARG A 150 -2.25 12.28 -13.15
N ASP A 151 -0.95 12.42 -13.36
CA ASP A 151 -0.03 13.20 -12.54
C ASP A 151 0.68 14.21 -13.44
N ASP A 152 0.35 15.49 -13.28
CA ASP A 152 0.92 16.64 -13.98
C ASP A 152 1.97 17.40 -13.15
N SER A 153 2.39 16.81 -12.02
CA SER A 153 3.41 17.41 -11.15
C SER A 153 4.75 17.59 -11.86
N PHE A 154 5.49 18.62 -11.45
CA PHE A 154 6.79 19.00 -12.02
C PHE A 154 6.77 19.27 -13.55
N GLY A 155 5.60 19.54 -14.12
CA GLY A 155 5.45 19.83 -15.55
C GLY A 155 5.60 18.60 -16.46
N MET A 156 5.54 17.39 -15.90
CA MET A 156 5.57 16.13 -16.63
C MET A 156 4.16 15.54 -16.69
N ASP A 157 3.75 14.95 -17.81
CA ASP A 157 2.51 14.17 -17.90
C ASP A 157 2.82 12.69 -17.64
N ARG A 158 2.50 12.21 -16.45
CA ARG A 158 2.74 10.82 -16.02
C ARG A 158 1.45 10.18 -15.57
N THR A 159 1.44 8.85 -15.52
CA THR A 159 0.33 8.09 -14.93
C THR A 159 0.77 7.50 -13.61
N ALA A 160 0.31 8.08 -12.51
CA ALA A 160 0.54 7.58 -11.16
C ALA A 160 -0.30 6.32 -10.91
N ILE A 161 0.28 5.39 -10.16
CA ILE A 161 -0.30 4.11 -9.79
C ILE A 161 -0.50 4.07 -8.28
N SER A 162 -1.73 3.75 -7.87
CA SER A 162 -2.12 3.59 -6.47
C SER A 162 -2.79 2.24 -6.23
N CYS A 163 -2.75 1.74 -4.99
CA CYS A 163 -3.41 0.49 -4.60
C CYS A 163 -4.93 0.70 -4.44
N ALA A 164 -5.75 -0.08 -5.15
CA ALA A 164 -7.21 0.03 -5.07
C ALA A 164 -7.79 -0.30 -3.68
N GLY A 165 -7.10 -1.12 -2.90
CA GLY A 165 -7.52 -1.53 -1.55
C GLY A 165 -7.39 -0.44 -0.47
N CYS A 166 -6.53 0.56 -0.67
CA CYS A 166 -6.21 1.55 0.39
C CYS A 166 -5.77 2.93 -0.11
N ASP A 167 -5.82 3.21 -1.41
CA ASP A 167 -5.38 4.46 -2.04
C ASP A 167 -3.91 4.84 -1.77
N SER A 168 -3.07 3.89 -1.39
CA SER A 168 -1.64 4.15 -1.21
C SER A 168 -0.95 4.34 -2.56
N HIS A 169 -0.18 5.42 -2.69
CA HIS A 169 0.71 5.63 -3.83
C HIS A 169 1.76 4.51 -3.88
N LEU A 170 2.03 4.04 -5.10
CA LEU A 170 2.98 2.97 -5.37
C LEU A 170 4.13 3.46 -6.26
N GLY A 171 3.81 4.21 -7.32
CA GLY A 171 4.78 4.72 -8.29
C GLY A 171 4.08 5.18 -9.56
N HIS A 172 4.68 4.92 -10.72
CA HIS A 172 4.15 5.35 -12.03
C HIS A 172 4.25 4.26 -13.08
N VAL A 173 3.43 4.37 -14.13
CA VAL A 173 3.51 3.54 -15.33
C VAL A 173 3.98 4.37 -16.53
N PHE A 174 4.84 3.77 -17.34
CA PHE A 174 5.45 4.33 -18.55
C PHE A 174 5.27 3.37 -19.74
N ASP A 175 5.43 3.88 -20.97
CA ASP A 175 5.29 3.16 -22.24
C ASP A 175 6.64 2.71 -22.85
N ASP A 176 7.68 2.62 -22.01
CA ASP A 176 9.04 2.22 -22.36
C ASP A 176 9.43 0.83 -21.81
N GLY A 177 8.44 -0.02 -21.59
CA GLY A 177 8.64 -1.38 -21.08
C GLY A 177 8.97 -2.41 -22.17
N PRO A 178 9.29 -3.65 -21.75
CA PRO A 178 9.53 -4.74 -22.68
C PRO A 178 8.23 -5.26 -23.31
N GLN A 179 8.37 -6.03 -24.39
CA GLN A 179 7.29 -6.90 -24.87
C GLN A 179 6.88 -7.89 -23.77
N PRO A 180 5.59 -8.30 -23.70
CA PRO A 180 4.54 -8.11 -24.70
C PRO A 180 3.70 -6.83 -24.53
N THR A 181 3.79 -6.13 -23.41
CA THR A 181 2.90 -5.00 -23.10
C THR A 181 3.47 -3.66 -23.55
N GLY A 182 4.79 -3.52 -23.65
CA GLY A 182 5.46 -2.24 -23.82
C GLY A 182 5.33 -1.33 -22.58
N LEU A 183 4.81 -1.83 -21.46
CA LEU A 183 4.57 -1.04 -20.26
C LEU A 183 5.62 -1.31 -19.19
N ARG A 184 6.00 -0.26 -18.46
CA ARG A 184 6.86 -0.36 -17.28
C ARG A 184 6.17 0.28 -16.08
N TYR A 185 5.74 -0.57 -15.15
CA TYR A 185 5.28 -0.19 -13.83
C TYR A 185 6.49 -0.02 -12.92
N CYS A 186 6.94 1.22 -12.74
CA CYS A 186 8.08 1.61 -11.91
C CYS A 186 7.60 1.97 -10.50
N MET A 187 7.84 1.08 -9.54
CA MET A 187 7.24 1.14 -8.21
C MET A 187 8.30 1.41 -7.14
N ASN A 188 7.96 2.18 -6.12
CA ASN A 188 8.81 2.34 -4.94
C ASN A 188 8.92 1.01 -4.19
N SER A 189 10.14 0.58 -3.87
CA SER A 189 10.39 -0.65 -3.11
C SER A 189 9.77 -0.59 -1.72
N VAL A 190 9.83 0.55 -1.02
CA VAL A 190 9.20 0.72 0.31
C VAL A 190 7.67 0.60 0.29
N ALA A 191 7.05 0.73 -0.89
CA ALA A 191 5.60 0.57 -1.06
C ALA A 191 5.19 -0.90 -1.29
N LEU A 192 6.16 -1.80 -1.48
CA LEU A 192 5.95 -3.21 -1.79
C LEU A 192 6.49 -4.11 -0.67
N ARG A 193 5.85 -5.26 -0.52
CA ARG A 193 6.30 -6.35 0.35
C ARG A 193 6.31 -7.65 -0.44
N PHE A 194 7.47 -8.25 -0.59
CA PHE A 194 7.61 -9.55 -1.24
C PHE A 194 7.13 -10.68 -0.34
N VAL A 195 6.37 -11.62 -0.91
CA VAL A 195 5.94 -12.86 -0.27
C VAL A 195 6.34 -14.03 -1.17
N ALA A 196 7.32 -14.81 -0.73
CA ALA A 196 7.77 -15.99 -1.45
C ALA A 196 6.64 -17.03 -1.58
N ARG A 197 6.53 -17.63 -2.77
CA ARG A 197 5.57 -18.68 -3.08
C ARG A 197 5.97 -19.93 -2.30
N THR A 198 5.20 -20.32 -1.29
CA THR A 198 5.46 -21.57 -0.56
C THR A 198 5.04 -22.76 -1.42
N THR A 199 5.97 -23.66 -1.70
CA THR A 199 5.65 -25.00 -2.20
C THR A 199 4.82 -25.70 -1.13
N SER A 200 3.57 -26.01 -1.46
CA SER A 200 2.67 -26.78 -0.58
C SER A 200 3.13 -28.23 -0.49
#